data_AF-A0A1X0NLY9-F1
#
_entry.id   AF-A0A1X0NLY9-F1
#
_cell.length_a   1.000
_cell.length_b   1.000
_cell.length_c   1.000
_cell.angle_alpha   90.00
_cell.angle_beta   90.00
_cell.angle_gamma   90.00
#
_symmetry.space_group_name_H-M   'P 1'
#
loop_
_entity.id
_entity.type
_entity.pdbx_description
1 polymer ?
#
loop_
_entity_poly.entity_id
_entity_poly.type
_entity_poly.pdbx_seq_one_letter_code
_entity_poly.pdbx_strand_id
1 'polypeptide(L)'
;MTTIFVQLRRVVYVLVLLQLCACVVCADDTEKKEGEKHAEKIKEWLKKVDEQVPGATACQKVGERNNEKYADVATNVWNIAKEVKESANTTRDLVKRVDEGDEVKRKLNEQVGVVSEKVKKSKEVIATARSALQEARVLVGCTAFLGNLRDLRSEKSKNDLKFYTDDLEEKNRKFDRLEWGDLINRTRKTEREVDLLVQNLTFSLKRSRGISNEVARSLGDALSAAEEAVRRFENVREKVNKTHRDYDQKVEEIKSEMVTAMPVIGDKKITKAVPSLIPEKEGENATKEVGWKETTDANVGASPVTGARVREYPDQVNASKIVNELNRVLEEEKENLKQKKMEEQKAFEEKKKAEIRRKEEERRAEEKVRRAKEEKARQVREEQEKKAREEKARREKAEAEKLAEEKKRKQEKQAEEEKARKAKEGAERAKNAKNKKDGSVRLALMHSPLLLLLLCLLGCTLVC
;
A
#
# COMPACT_ATOMS: atom_id res chain seq x y z
N MET A 1 57.20 38.07 -17.41
CA MET A 1 56.38 37.97 -16.19
C MET A 1 54.87 37.85 -16.46
N THR A 2 54.27 38.62 -17.37
CA THR A 2 52.82 38.59 -17.66
C THR A 2 52.26 37.21 -18.07
N THR A 3 53.04 36.39 -18.77
CA THR A 3 52.65 35.04 -19.21
C THR A 3 52.36 34.08 -18.04
N ILE A 4 53.11 34.17 -16.95
CA ILE A 4 52.92 33.33 -15.74
C ILE A 4 51.60 33.68 -15.05
N PHE A 5 51.24 34.96 -15.00
CA PHE A 5 49.95 35.42 -14.45
C PHE A 5 48.74 34.88 -15.22
N VAL A 6 48.84 34.74 -16.54
CA VAL A 6 47.77 34.16 -17.38
C VAL A 6 47.63 32.65 -17.12
N GLN A 7 48.74 31.94 -16.92
CA GLN A 7 48.72 30.51 -16.55
C GLN A 7 48.09 30.30 -15.16
N LEU A 8 48.49 31.08 -14.15
CA LEU A 8 47.91 30.99 -12.80
C LEU A 8 46.40 31.23 -12.81
N ARG A 9 45.92 32.26 -13.52
CA ARG A 9 44.48 32.55 -13.64
C ARG A 9 43.71 31.40 -14.27
N ARG A 10 44.25 30.75 -15.31
CA ARG A 10 43.62 29.57 -15.95
C ARG A 10 43.48 28.40 -14.97
N VAL A 11 44.51 28.13 -14.16
CA VAL A 11 44.43 27.07 -13.12
C VAL A 11 43.35 27.38 -12.09
N VAL A 12 43.24 28.63 -11.62
CA VAL A 12 42.19 29.04 -10.67
C VAL A 12 40.79 28.84 -11.26
N TYR A 13 40.54 29.21 -12.52
CA TYR A 13 39.23 28.97 -13.14
C TYR A 13 38.90 27.48 -13.27
N VAL A 14 39.88 26.63 -13.61
CA VAL A 14 39.69 25.18 -13.67
C VAL A 14 39.40 24.60 -12.29
N LEU A 15 40.09 25.04 -11.24
CA LEU A 15 39.84 24.60 -9.87
C LEU A 15 38.45 25.01 -9.37
N VAL A 16 38.01 26.25 -9.66
CA VAL A 16 36.66 26.71 -9.32
C VAL A 16 35.59 25.92 -10.08
N LEU A 17 35.80 25.64 -11.37
CA LEU A 17 34.89 24.79 -12.15
C LEU A 17 34.83 23.36 -11.60
N LEU A 18 35.97 22.74 -11.27
CA LEU A 18 36.02 21.41 -10.66
C LEU A 18 35.32 21.38 -9.29
N GLN A 19 35.51 22.41 -8.47
CA GLN A 19 34.84 22.53 -7.18
C GLN A 19 33.32 22.69 -7.35
N LEU A 20 32.87 23.49 -8.32
CA LEU A 20 31.44 23.61 -8.65
C LEU A 20 30.85 22.29 -9.15
N CYS A 21 31.56 21.57 -10.04
CA CYS A 21 31.14 20.24 -10.50
C CYS A 21 31.05 19.24 -9.34
N ALA A 22 32.03 19.21 -8.44
CA ALA A 22 32.01 18.35 -7.25
C ALA A 22 30.85 18.71 -6.32
N CYS A 23 30.57 20.00 -6.09
CA CYS A 23 29.43 20.44 -5.29
C CYS A 23 28.07 20.00 -5.88
N VAL A 24 27.89 20.07 -7.20
CA VAL A 24 26.66 19.62 -7.88
C VAL A 24 26.48 18.10 -7.73
N VAL A 25 27.52 17.31 -8.00
CA VAL A 25 27.45 15.84 -7.87
C VAL A 25 27.15 15.43 -6.42
N CYS A 26 27.76 16.10 -5.43
CA CYS A 26 27.48 15.85 -4.02
C CYS A 26 26.05 16.23 -3.59
N ALA A 27 25.41 17.19 -4.26
CA ALA A 27 24.03 17.58 -3.97
C ALA A 27 23.03 16.50 -4.44
N ASP A 28 23.15 16.01 -5.67
CA ASP A 28 22.28 14.96 -6.22
C ASP A 28 22.32 13.67 -5.40
N ASP A 29 23.53 13.26 -4.98
CA ASP A 29 23.73 12.09 -4.12
C ASP A 29 23.15 12.28 -2.70
N THR A 30 22.97 13.52 -2.25
CA THR A 30 22.34 13.83 -0.95
C THR A 30 20.83 13.72 -1.05
N GLU A 31 20.19 14.33 -2.06
CA GLU A 31 18.74 14.20 -2.29
C GLU A 31 18.32 12.73 -2.48
N LYS A 32 19.12 11.96 -3.21
CA LYS A 32 18.88 10.53 -3.42
C LYS A 32 18.92 9.71 -2.12
N LYS A 33 19.90 9.97 -1.24
CA LYS A 33 20.01 9.32 0.08
C LYS A 33 18.86 9.69 1.01
N GLU A 34 18.34 10.92 0.91
CA GLU A 34 17.13 11.32 1.64
C GLU A 34 15.88 10.58 1.13
N GLY A 35 15.69 10.47 -0.19
CA GLY A 35 14.61 9.68 -0.77
C GLY A 35 14.67 8.20 -0.36
N GLU A 36 15.87 7.63 -0.24
CA GLU A 36 16.07 6.27 0.27
C GLU A 36 15.62 6.15 1.76
N LYS A 37 15.95 7.12 2.62
CA LYS A 37 15.46 7.17 4.02
C LYS A 37 13.93 7.32 4.12
N HIS A 38 13.32 8.14 3.27
CA HIS A 38 11.86 8.32 3.25
C HIS A 38 11.15 7.04 2.76
N ALA A 39 11.71 6.37 1.75
CA ALA A 39 11.23 5.06 1.33
C ALA A 39 11.35 4.00 2.44
N GLU A 40 12.41 4.02 3.25
CA GLU A 40 12.52 3.16 4.44
C GLU A 40 11.44 3.44 5.48
N LYS A 41 11.15 4.72 5.78
CA LYS A 41 10.08 5.09 6.73
C LYS A 41 8.70 4.64 6.27
N ILE A 42 8.41 4.78 4.97
CA ILE A 42 7.16 4.28 4.38
C ILE A 42 7.08 2.74 4.45
N LYS A 43 8.19 2.02 4.17
CA LYS A 43 8.27 0.56 4.33
C LYS A 43 8.07 0.12 5.79
N GLU A 44 8.59 0.87 6.76
CA GLU A 44 8.40 0.63 8.19
C GLU A 44 6.91 0.75 8.59
N TRP A 45 6.22 1.78 8.10
CA TRP A 45 4.77 1.94 8.32
C TRP A 45 3.97 0.82 7.64
N LEU A 46 4.26 0.48 6.39
CA LEU A 46 3.62 -0.63 5.67
C LEU A 46 3.79 -1.96 6.41
N LYS A 47 4.97 -2.24 6.96
CA LYS A 47 5.21 -3.44 7.78
C LYS A 47 4.30 -3.48 9.02
N LYS A 48 4.20 -2.37 9.76
CA LYS A 48 3.31 -2.28 10.93
C LYS A 48 1.84 -2.46 10.55
N VAL A 49 1.41 -1.94 9.41
CA VAL A 49 0.05 -2.18 8.88
C VAL A 49 -0.16 -3.65 8.53
N ASP A 50 0.79 -4.27 7.81
CA ASP A 50 0.74 -5.68 7.44
C ASP A 50 0.64 -6.63 8.66
N GLU A 51 1.23 -6.25 9.81
CA GLU A 51 1.13 -6.99 11.07
C GLU A 51 -0.27 -6.91 11.72
N GLN A 52 -1.02 -5.82 11.50
CA GLN A 52 -2.31 -5.56 12.17
C GLN A 52 -3.54 -5.88 11.31
N VAL A 53 -3.44 -5.70 9.98
CA VAL A 53 -4.57 -5.86 9.05
C VAL A 53 -5.23 -7.25 9.12
N PRO A 54 -4.52 -8.39 9.11
CA PRO A 54 -5.18 -9.71 9.16
C PRO A 54 -6.07 -9.90 10.38
N GLY A 55 -5.63 -9.44 11.56
CA GLY A 55 -6.41 -9.52 12.79
C GLY A 55 -7.60 -8.57 12.83
N ALA A 56 -7.43 -7.34 12.35
CA ALA A 56 -8.53 -6.39 12.22
C ALA A 56 -9.59 -6.88 11.22
N THR A 57 -9.20 -7.44 10.06
CA THR A 57 -10.11 -8.00 9.06
C THR A 57 -10.83 -9.24 9.58
N ALA A 58 -10.12 -10.15 10.28
CA ALA A 58 -10.74 -11.30 10.93
C ALA A 58 -11.78 -10.87 11.97
N CYS A 59 -11.43 -9.90 12.82
CA CYS A 59 -12.35 -9.28 13.77
C CYS A 59 -13.58 -8.64 13.11
N GLN A 60 -13.40 -7.93 12.00
CA GLN A 60 -14.53 -7.38 11.24
C GLN A 60 -15.44 -8.51 10.75
N LYS A 61 -14.90 -9.47 10.00
CA LYS A 61 -15.65 -10.58 9.38
C LYS A 61 -16.38 -11.47 10.38
N VAL A 62 -15.80 -11.73 11.55
CA VAL A 62 -16.42 -12.54 12.62
C VAL A 62 -17.42 -11.70 13.43
N GLY A 63 -17.13 -10.42 13.66
CA GLY A 63 -18.04 -9.49 14.32
C GLY A 63 -19.32 -9.25 13.52
N GLU A 64 -19.22 -9.05 12.19
CA GLU A 64 -20.38 -8.87 11.31
C GLU A 64 -21.30 -10.10 11.31
N ARG A 65 -20.75 -11.30 11.08
CA ARG A 65 -21.50 -12.57 11.08
C ARG A 65 -22.23 -12.87 12.39
N ASN A 66 -21.66 -12.47 13.52
CA ASN A 66 -22.27 -12.75 14.82
C ASN A 66 -23.17 -11.60 15.31
N ASN A 67 -22.97 -10.36 14.85
CA ASN A 67 -23.85 -9.22 15.12
C ASN A 67 -25.30 -9.43 14.66
N GLU A 68 -25.53 -10.20 13.60
CA GLU A 68 -26.87 -10.56 13.12
C GLU A 68 -27.53 -11.53 14.11
N LYS A 69 -26.87 -12.65 14.41
CA LYS A 69 -27.32 -13.62 15.42
C LYS A 69 -27.63 -12.96 16.77
N TYR A 70 -26.76 -12.05 17.23
CA TYR A 70 -26.97 -11.36 18.49
C TYR A 70 -28.22 -10.45 18.47
N ALA A 71 -28.56 -9.84 17.32
CA ALA A 71 -29.74 -8.99 17.18
C ALA A 71 -31.05 -9.81 17.24
N ASP A 72 -31.06 -11.00 16.63
CA ASP A 72 -32.17 -11.96 16.75
C ASP A 72 -32.35 -12.40 18.21
N VAL A 73 -31.24 -12.74 18.87
CA VAL A 73 -31.22 -13.10 20.30
C VAL A 73 -31.71 -11.95 21.18
N ALA A 74 -31.31 -10.70 20.91
CA ALA A 74 -31.81 -9.52 21.63
C ALA A 74 -33.33 -9.35 21.47
N THR A 75 -33.83 -9.52 20.26
CA THR A 75 -35.27 -9.44 19.94
C THR A 75 -36.07 -10.51 20.68
N ASN A 76 -35.56 -11.76 20.71
CA ASN A 76 -36.17 -12.86 21.45
C ASN A 76 -36.17 -12.62 22.97
N VAL A 77 -35.07 -12.13 23.54
CA VAL A 77 -35.00 -11.74 24.96
C VAL A 77 -36.00 -10.61 25.26
N TRP A 78 -36.09 -9.60 24.39
CA TRP A 78 -37.00 -8.46 24.58
C TRP A 78 -38.47 -8.88 24.56
N ASN A 79 -38.86 -9.74 23.61
CA ASN A 79 -40.21 -10.29 23.53
C ASN A 79 -40.58 -11.06 24.81
N ILE A 80 -39.69 -11.92 25.29
CA ILE A 80 -39.90 -12.67 26.55
C ILE A 80 -39.95 -11.74 27.76
N ALA A 81 -39.07 -10.73 27.84
CA ALA A 81 -39.09 -9.74 28.92
C ALA A 81 -40.44 -9.00 28.98
N LYS A 82 -40.99 -8.64 27.81
CA LYS A 82 -42.32 -8.04 27.68
C LYS A 82 -43.41 -9.01 28.13
N GLU A 83 -43.41 -10.24 27.64
CA GLU A 83 -44.41 -11.26 27.99
C GLU A 83 -44.44 -11.61 29.49
N VAL A 84 -43.27 -11.72 30.13
CA VAL A 84 -43.13 -11.97 31.57
C VAL A 84 -43.67 -10.77 32.36
N LYS A 85 -43.32 -9.55 31.94
CA LYS A 85 -43.80 -8.30 32.54
C LYS A 85 -45.31 -8.13 32.44
N GLU A 86 -45.91 -8.46 31.30
CA GLU A 86 -47.37 -8.48 31.13
C GLU A 86 -48.02 -9.49 32.09
N SER A 87 -47.50 -10.72 32.17
CA SER A 87 -48.02 -11.72 33.13
C SER A 87 -47.81 -11.32 34.61
N ALA A 88 -46.74 -10.59 34.95
CA ALA A 88 -46.51 -10.04 36.28
C ALA A 88 -47.48 -8.89 36.62
N ASN A 89 -47.91 -8.11 35.63
CA ASN A 89 -48.96 -7.10 35.77
C ASN A 89 -50.33 -7.77 35.97
N THR A 90 -50.71 -8.77 35.16
CA THR A 90 -51.95 -9.54 35.37
C THR A 90 -51.98 -10.18 36.77
N THR A 91 -50.84 -10.71 37.23
CA THR A 91 -50.66 -11.23 38.59
C THR A 91 -50.91 -10.15 39.65
N ARG A 92 -50.38 -8.93 39.47
CA ARG A 92 -50.64 -7.77 40.35
C ARG A 92 -52.13 -7.51 40.51
N ASP A 93 -52.88 -7.56 39.43
CA ASP A 93 -54.29 -7.17 39.42
C ASP A 93 -55.26 -8.31 39.81
N LEU A 94 -54.82 -9.57 39.73
CA LEU A 94 -55.51 -10.70 40.37
C LEU A 94 -55.25 -10.73 41.89
N VAL A 95 -54.00 -10.51 42.32
CA VAL A 95 -53.62 -10.48 43.75
C VAL A 95 -54.38 -9.41 44.54
N LYS A 96 -54.58 -8.21 43.98
CA LYS A 96 -55.42 -7.16 44.59
C LYS A 96 -56.87 -7.58 44.84
N ARG A 97 -57.37 -8.58 44.12
CA ARG A 97 -58.76 -9.02 44.07
C ARG A 97 -58.97 -10.42 44.67
N VAL A 98 -57.95 -10.99 45.31
CA VAL A 98 -57.97 -12.38 45.80
C VAL A 98 -59.08 -12.65 46.84
N ASP A 99 -59.55 -11.60 47.50
CA ASP A 99 -60.63 -11.66 48.50
C ASP A 99 -62.04 -11.52 47.89
N GLU A 100 -62.18 -11.29 46.57
CA GLU A 100 -63.48 -11.19 45.87
C GLU A 100 -64.16 -12.55 45.65
N GLY A 101 -63.46 -13.67 45.89
CA GLY A 101 -64.04 -15.02 45.87
C GLY A 101 -63.19 -16.07 45.15
N ASP A 102 -63.67 -17.32 45.16
CA ASP A 102 -62.91 -18.47 44.65
C ASP A 102 -62.63 -18.42 43.13
N GLU A 103 -63.46 -17.72 42.35
CA GLU A 103 -63.21 -17.51 40.92
C GLU A 103 -61.93 -16.69 40.65
N VAL A 104 -61.58 -15.74 41.53
CA VAL A 104 -60.31 -15.00 41.40
C VAL A 104 -59.13 -15.89 41.82
N LYS A 105 -59.30 -16.72 42.86
CA LYS A 105 -58.28 -17.71 43.26
C LYS A 105 -58.01 -18.73 42.16
N ARG A 106 -59.06 -19.19 41.46
CA ARG A 106 -58.95 -20.10 40.30
C ARG A 106 -58.14 -19.47 39.17
N LYS A 107 -58.51 -18.24 38.75
CA LYS A 107 -57.76 -17.47 37.75
C LYS A 107 -56.32 -17.21 38.17
N LEU A 108 -56.06 -17.04 39.46
CA LEU A 108 -54.72 -16.86 39.99
C LEU A 108 -53.89 -18.16 39.93
N ASN A 109 -54.48 -19.33 40.20
CA ASN A 109 -53.81 -20.63 40.02
C ASN A 109 -53.54 -20.95 38.54
N GLU A 110 -54.48 -20.59 37.64
CA GLU A 110 -54.28 -20.64 36.19
C GLU A 110 -53.11 -19.71 35.78
N GLN A 111 -53.08 -18.48 36.30
CA GLN A 111 -52.03 -17.50 36.01
C GLN A 111 -50.64 -17.91 36.52
N VAL A 112 -50.53 -18.63 37.65
CA VAL A 112 -49.27 -19.25 38.09
C VAL A 112 -48.75 -20.21 37.03
N GLY A 113 -49.61 -21.05 36.45
CA GLY A 113 -49.23 -21.93 35.33
C GLY A 113 -48.72 -21.16 34.11
N VAL A 114 -49.40 -20.06 33.74
CA VAL A 114 -48.98 -19.17 32.64
C VAL A 114 -47.61 -18.52 32.93
N VAL A 115 -47.33 -18.13 34.18
CA VAL A 115 -46.01 -17.58 34.56
C VAL A 115 -44.93 -18.67 34.53
N SER A 116 -45.20 -19.89 35.02
CA SER A 116 -44.26 -21.03 34.94
C SER A 116 -43.85 -21.31 33.51
N GLU A 117 -44.80 -21.48 32.58
CA GLU A 117 -44.48 -21.76 31.18
C GLU A 117 -43.70 -20.62 30.49
N LYS A 118 -43.94 -19.36 30.87
CA LYS A 118 -43.13 -18.23 30.39
C LYS A 118 -41.72 -18.22 31.00
N VAL A 119 -41.57 -18.58 32.28
CA VAL A 119 -40.25 -18.69 32.93
C VAL A 119 -39.45 -19.85 32.34
N LYS A 120 -40.07 -21.01 32.08
CA LYS A 120 -39.48 -22.12 31.31
C LYS A 120 -38.93 -21.68 29.96
N LYS A 121 -39.76 -21.05 29.12
CA LYS A 121 -39.32 -20.51 27.82
C LYS A 121 -38.22 -19.46 27.96
N SER A 122 -38.27 -18.64 29.01
CA SER A 122 -37.22 -17.66 29.28
C SER A 122 -35.87 -18.32 29.53
N LYS A 123 -35.81 -19.47 30.22
CA LYS A 123 -34.56 -20.18 30.55
C LYS A 123 -33.71 -20.49 29.31
N GLU A 124 -34.32 -21.00 28.25
CA GLU A 124 -33.61 -21.36 27.00
C GLU A 124 -33.08 -20.13 26.27
N VAL A 125 -33.90 -19.06 26.20
CA VAL A 125 -33.49 -17.80 25.57
C VAL A 125 -32.46 -17.06 26.41
N ILE A 126 -32.51 -17.14 27.74
CA ILE A 126 -31.51 -16.59 28.67
C ILE A 126 -30.17 -17.34 28.54
N ALA A 127 -30.19 -18.66 28.40
CA ALA A 127 -28.98 -19.45 28.13
C ALA A 127 -28.34 -19.05 26.79
N THR A 128 -29.16 -18.92 25.74
CA THR A 128 -28.73 -18.46 24.41
C THR A 128 -28.16 -17.04 24.47
N ALA A 129 -28.84 -16.12 25.17
CA ALA A 129 -28.44 -14.74 25.38
C ALA A 129 -27.12 -14.60 26.16
N ARG A 130 -26.88 -15.48 27.14
CA ARG A 130 -25.60 -15.56 27.84
C ARG A 130 -24.48 -16.05 26.94
N SER A 131 -24.74 -17.05 26.08
CA SER A 131 -23.76 -17.50 25.08
C SER A 131 -23.37 -16.33 24.17
N ALA A 132 -24.37 -15.70 23.53
CA ALA A 132 -24.20 -14.52 22.67
C ALA A 132 -23.45 -13.37 23.37
N LEU A 133 -23.68 -13.15 24.67
CA LEU A 133 -23.02 -12.10 25.43
C LEU A 133 -21.56 -12.44 25.82
N GLN A 134 -21.22 -13.71 26.06
CA GLN A 134 -19.83 -14.15 26.24
C GLN A 134 -19.07 -14.14 24.90
N GLU A 135 -19.72 -14.59 23.83
CA GLU A 135 -19.26 -14.52 22.45
C GLU A 135 -18.97 -13.07 22.03
N ALA A 136 -19.87 -12.12 22.31
CA ALA A 136 -19.66 -10.70 22.09
C ALA A 136 -18.55 -10.10 22.99
N ARG A 137 -18.29 -10.66 24.18
CA ARG A 137 -17.15 -10.27 25.03
C ARG A 137 -15.81 -10.72 24.44
N VAL A 138 -15.73 -11.89 23.80
CA VAL A 138 -14.50 -12.31 23.08
C VAL A 138 -14.14 -11.27 22.01
N LEU A 139 -15.15 -10.80 21.26
CA LEU A 139 -14.98 -9.73 20.27
C LEU A 139 -14.54 -8.38 20.86
N VAL A 140 -14.67 -8.14 22.18
CA VAL A 140 -14.08 -6.93 22.80
C VAL A 140 -12.54 -6.95 22.71
N GLY A 141 -11.89 -8.11 22.62
CA GLY A 141 -10.45 -8.18 22.37
C GLY A 141 -10.03 -7.52 21.06
N CYS A 142 -10.93 -7.43 20.07
CA CYS A 142 -10.69 -6.76 18.79
C CYS A 142 -10.51 -5.24 18.93
N THR A 143 -10.80 -4.67 20.10
CA THR A 143 -10.43 -3.28 20.43
C THR A 143 -8.92 -3.05 20.41
N ALA A 144 -8.10 -4.08 20.65
CA ALA A 144 -6.64 -3.97 20.53
C ALA A 144 -6.20 -3.70 19.08
N PHE A 145 -6.69 -4.48 18.11
CA PHE A 145 -6.44 -4.23 16.68
C PHE A 145 -6.98 -2.88 16.22
N LEU A 146 -8.16 -2.48 16.70
CA LEU A 146 -8.73 -1.17 16.38
C LEU A 146 -7.90 -0.03 16.99
N GLY A 147 -7.34 -0.20 18.18
CA GLY A 147 -6.39 0.73 18.80
C GLY A 147 -5.14 0.89 17.95
N ASN A 148 -4.44 -0.22 17.70
CA ASN A 148 -3.20 -0.23 16.91
C ASN A 148 -3.38 0.39 15.52
N LEU A 149 -4.49 0.08 14.81
CA LEU A 149 -4.78 0.71 13.52
C LEU A 149 -5.14 2.21 13.65
N ARG A 150 -5.80 2.63 14.73
CA ARG A 150 -6.05 4.06 14.99
C ARG A 150 -4.77 4.82 15.32
N ASP A 151 -3.81 4.20 16.01
CA ASP A 151 -2.52 4.83 16.30
C ASP A 151 -1.70 5.03 15.01
N LEU A 152 -1.69 4.02 14.12
CA LEU A 152 -1.15 4.10 12.75
C LEU A 152 -1.92 5.08 11.83
N ARG A 153 -3.10 5.55 12.25
CA ARG A 153 -3.93 6.58 11.60
C ARG A 153 -4.13 7.81 12.50
N SER A 154 -3.31 8.00 13.53
CA SER A 154 -3.30 9.21 14.35
C SER A 154 -2.94 10.42 13.48
N GLU A 155 -3.39 11.63 13.83
CA GLU A 155 -3.07 12.83 13.05
C GLU A 155 -1.56 13.01 12.84
N LYS A 156 -0.76 12.71 13.89
CA LYS A 156 0.70 12.62 13.81
C LYS A 156 1.16 11.60 12.77
N SER A 157 0.75 10.33 12.87
CA SER A 157 1.17 9.30 11.91
C SER A 157 0.67 9.58 10.48
N LYS A 158 -0.48 10.25 10.31
CA LYS A 158 -0.97 10.70 8.99
C LYS A 158 -0.09 11.81 8.43
N ASN A 159 0.27 12.81 9.24
CA ASN A 159 1.13 13.91 8.83
C ASN A 159 2.55 13.44 8.51
N ASP A 160 3.13 12.56 9.33
CA ASP A 160 4.44 11.96 9.10
C ASP A 160 4.45 11.14 7.79
N LEU A 161 3.46 10.25 7.61
CA LEU A 161 3.33 9.44 6.39
C LEU A 161 3.13 10.30 5.15
N LYS A 162 2.30 11.35 5.25
CA LYS A 162 2.07 12.30 4.17
C LYS A 162 3.35 13.05 3.80
N PHE A 163 4.08 13.58 4.78
CA PHE A 163 5.37 14.26 4.57
C PHE A 163 6.35 13.35 3.81
N TYR A 164 6.56 12.12 4.28
CA TYR A 164 7.45 11.17 3.59
C TYR A 164 6.96 10.81 2.19
N THR A 165 5.65 10.67 1.99
CA THR A 165 5.07 10.30 0.69
C THR A 165 5.15 11.44 -0.33
N ASP A 166 4.87 12.67 0.08
CA ASP A 166 4.85 13.84 -0.80
C ASP A 166 6.28 14.27 -1.18
N ASP A 167 7.24 14.27 -0.24
CA ASP A 167 8.66 14.51 -0.54
C ASP A 167 9.27 13.40 -1.40
N LEU A 168 8.94 12.13 -1.13
CA LEU A 168 9.38 11.02 -1.97
C LEU A 168 8.79 11.13 -3.39
N GLU A 169 7.57 11.64 -3.54
CA GLU A 169 6.99 11.90 -4.86
C GLU A 169 7.73 13.03 -5.60
N GLU A 170 8.04 14.15 -4.92
CA GLU A 170 8.82 15.23 -5.52
C GLU A 170 10.20 14.74 -5.97
N LYS A 171 10.93 14.03 -5.10
CA LYS A 171 12.21 13.41 -5.44
C LYS A 171 12.05 12.39 -6.57
N ASN A 172 10.97 11.61 -6.59
CA ASN A 172 10.73 10.64 -7.66
C ASN A 172 10.48 11.31 -9.04
N ARG A 173 9.90 12.52 -9.08
CA ARG A 173 9.77 13.30 -10.34
C ARG A 173 11.13 13.72 -10.90
N LYS A 174 12.15 13.89 -10.06
CA LYS A 174 13.53 14.17 -10.50
C LYS A 174 14.28 12.91 -10.96
N PHE A 175 14.17 11.82 -10.21
CA PHE A 175 14.98 10.61 -10.39
C PHE A 175 14.33 9.47 -11.21
N ASP A 176 13.04 9.55 -11.54
CA ASP A 176 12.26 8.55 -12.30
C ASP A 176 12.48 7.10 -11.83
N ARG A 177 12.37 6.87 -10.51
CA ARG A 177 12.58 5.57 -9.87
C ARG A 177 11.26 4.80 -9.77
N LEU A 178 11.08 3.81 -10.66
CA LEU A 178 9.92 2.91 -10.65
C LEU A 178 9.61 2.34 -9.25
N GLU A 179 10.63 1.99 -8.47
CA GLU A 179 10.52 1.46 -7.10
C GLU A 179 9.90 2.45 -6.11
N TRP A 180 10.17 3.74 -6.25
CA TRP A 180 9.56 4.79 -5.41
C TRP A 180 8.13 5.07 -5.85
N GLY A 181 7.88 5.13 -7.16
CA GLY A 181 6.53 5.29 -7.72
C GLY A 181 5.57 4.18 -7.31
N ASP A 182 6.01 2.92 -7.32
CA ASP A 182 5.18 1.80 -6.85
C ASP A 182 4.95 1.85 -5.34
N LEU A 183 5.98 2.17 -4.54
CA LEU A 183 5.86 2.33 -3.08
C LEU A 183 4.85 3.42 -2.68
N ILE A 184 4.87 4.59 -3.34
CA ILE A 184 3.89 5.67 -3.13
C ILE A 184 2.47 5.20 -3.44
N ASN A 185 2.28 4.53 -4.59
CA ASN A 185 0.98 4.02 -5.01
C ASN A 185 0.44 2.94 -4.06
N ARG A 186 1.29 1.99 -3.64
CA ARG A 186 0.94 0.97 -2.64
C ARG A 186 0.56 1.61 -1.31
N THR A 187 1.30 2.61 -0.86
CA THR A 187 1.03 3.34 0.39
C THR A 187 -0.34 4.02 0.35
N ARG A 188 -0.64 4.80 -0.70
CA ARG A 188 -1.96 5.46 -0.88
C ARG A 188 -3.12 4.48 -1.07
N LYS A 189 -2.86 3.26 -1.56
CA LYS A 189 -3.85 2.16 -1.60
C LYS A 189 -4.09 1.61 -0.20
N THR A 190 -3.03 1.19 0.48
CA THR A 190 -3.07 0.62 1.84
C THR A 190 -3.66 1.61 2.86
N GLU A 191 -3.35 2.90 2.76
CA GLU A 191 -3.96 3.95 3.57
C GLU A 191 -5.50 3.95 3.51
N ARG A 192 -6.07 3.85 2.30
CA ARG A 192 -7.52 3.81 2.10
C ARG A 192 -8.13 2.49 2.56
N GLU A 193 -7.44 1.37 2.36
CA GLU A 193 -7.84 0.06 2.90
C GLU A 193 -7.90 0.10 4.44
N VAL A 194 -6.92 0.71 5.10
CA VAL A 194 -6.88 0.86 6.57
C VAL A 194 -7.94 1.83 7.10
N ASP A 195 -8.16 3.00 6.48
CA ASP A 195 -9.20 3.93 6.93
C ASP A 195 -10.60 3.28 6.85
N LEU A 196 -10.90 2.53 5.78
CA LEU A 196 -12.15 1.78 5.64
C LEU A 196 -12.27 0.67 6.70
N LEU A 197 -11.21 -0.09 6.93
CA LEU A 197 -11.17 -1.14 7.94
C LEU A 197 -11.38 -0.60 9.36
N VAL A 198 -10.76 0.55 9.70
CA VAL A 198 -10.96 1.24 10.98
C VAL A 198 -12.42 1.69 11.15
N GLN A 199 -13.05 2.20 10.10
CA GLN A 199 -14.47 2.59 10.12
C GLN A 199 -15.38 1.38 10.33
N ASN A 200 -15.23 0.33 9.50
CA ASN A 200 -16.05 -0.88 9.57
C ASN A 200 -15.90 -1.61 10.91
N LEU A 201 -14.67 -1.78 11.40
CA LEU A 201 -14.41 -2.39 12.70
C LEU A 201 -14.95 -1.53 13.86
N THR A 202 -14.87 -0.20 13.76
CA THR A 202 -15.52 0.71 14.74
C THR A 202 -17.04 0.53 14.75
N PHE A 203 -17.68 0.41 13.58
CA PHE A 203 -19.12 0.19 13.47
C PHE A 203 -19.52 -1.18 14.02
N SER A 204 -18.83 -2.24 13.59
CA SER A 204 -19.07 -3.62 14.03
C SER A 204 -18.96 -3.76 15.55
N LEU A 205 -17.92 -3.18 16.17
CA LEU A 205 -17.76 -3.21 17.63
C LEU A 205 -18.78 -2.34 18.38
N LYS A 206 -19.17 -1.18 17.84
CA LYS A 206 -20.27 -0.37 18.40
C LYS A 206 -21.59 -1.14 18.36
N ARG A 207 -21.88 -1.84 17.27
CA ARG A 207 -23.07 -2.69 17.10
C ARG A 207 -23.05 -3.86 18.09
N SER A 208 -21.95 -4.61 18.19
CA SER A 208 -21.81 -5.72 19.16
C SER A 208 -22.04 -5.25 20.59
N ARG A 209 -21.48 -4.10 20.96
CA ARG A 209 -21.64 -3.52 22.30
C ARG A 209 -23.06 -2.99 22.55
N GLY A 210 -23.70 -2.37 21.55
CA GLY A 210 -25.09 -1.93 21.62
C GLY A 210 -26.03 -3.10 21.91
N ILE A 211 -25.93 -4.16 21.09
CA ILE A 211 -26.72 -5.37 21.24
C ILE A 211 -26.44 -6.06 22.59
N SER A 212 -25.16 -6.16 23.00
CA SER A 212 -24.80 -6.74 24.31
C SER A 212 -25.43 -6.00 25.49
N ASN A 213 -25.51 -4.66 25.42
CA ASN A 213 -26.16 -3.85 26.44
C ASN A 213 -27.68 -4.02 26.44
N GLU A 214 -28.29 -4.13 25.26
CA GLU A 214 -29.73 -4.36 25.09
C GLU A 214 -30.14 -5.74 25.61
N VAL A 215 -29.41 -6.79 25.23
CA VAL A 215 -29.53 -8.14 25.81
C VAL A 215 -29.42 -8.09 27.32
N ALA A 216 -28.34 -7.52 27.87
CA ALA A 216 -28.12 -7.46 29.32
C ALA A 216 -29.24 -6.71 30.06
N ARG A 217 -29.77 -5.63 29.46
CA ARG A 217 -30.88 -4.87 30.02
C ARG A 217 -32.19 -5.66 29.97
N SER A 218 -32.56 -6.21 28.83
CA SER A 218 -33.80 -6.96 28.67
C SER A 218 -33.82 -8.24 29.52
N LEU A 219 -32.66 -8.88 29.69
CA LEU A 219 -32.48 -9.96 30.67
C LEU A 219 -32.79 -9.49 32.10
N GLY A 220 -32.26 -8.32 32.51
CA GLY A 220 -32.52 -7.73 33.83
C GLY A 220 -33.99 -7.33 34.03
N ASP A 221 -34.62 -6.72 33.02
CA ASP A 221 -36.04 -6.34 33.06
C ASP A 221 -36.95 -7.59 33.15
N ALA A 222 -36.62 -8.68 32.44
CA ALA A 222 -37.32 -9.98 32.54
C ALA A 222 -37.18 -10.61 33.94
N LEU A 223 -35.96 -10.61 34.47
CA LEU A 223 -35.61 -11.10 35.81
C LEU A 223 -36.43 -10.40 36.89
N SER A 224 -36.36 -9.07 36.94
CA SER A 224 -37.07 -8.27 37.94
C SER A 224 -38.58 -8.44 37.86
N ALA A 225 -39.14 -8.61 36.65
CA ALA A 225 -40.57 -8.88 36.47
C ALA A 225 -40.97 -10.28 36.99
N ALA A 226 -40.14 -11.30 36.77
CA ALA A 226 -40.36 -12.64 37.30
C ALA A 226 -40.25 -12.67 38.84
N GLU A 227 -39.25 -11.99 39.42
CA GLU A 227 -39.09 -11.87 40.88
C GLU A 227 -40.28 -11.16 41.53
N GLU A 228 -40.77 -10.08 40.90
CA GLU A 228 -41.96 -9.35 41.36
C GLU A 228 -43.23 -10.23 41.30
N ALA A 229 -43.32 -11.15 40.32
CA ALA A 229 -44.43 -12.10 40.19
C ALA A 229 -44.35 -13.22 41.25
N VAL A 230 -43.19 -13.85 41.46
CA VAL A 230 -43.00 -14.89 42.49
C VAL A 230 -43.32 -14.34 43.88
N ARG A 231 -42.74 -13.19 44.24
CA ARG A 231 -43.01 -12.54 45.54
C ARG A 231 -44.51 -12.23 45.74
N ARG A 232 -45.24 -11.93 44.66
CA ARG A 232 -46.69 -11.72 44.70
C ARG A 232 -47.46 -13.01 44.93
N PHE A 233 -47.06 -14.11 44.31
CA PHE A 233 -47.67 -15.41 44.54
C PHE A 233 -47.40 -15.91 45.97
N GLU A 234 -46.19 -15.72 46.49
CA GLU A 234 -45.84 -16.01 47.88
C GLU A 234 -46.73 -15.24 48.87
N ASN A 235 -46.98 -13.94 48.63
CA ASN A 235 -47.81 -13.10 49.51
C ASN A 235 -49.30 -13.52 49.62
N VAL A 236 -49.81 -14.34 48.71
CA VAL A 236 -51.22 -14.82 48.71
C VAL A 236 -51.33 -16.33 48.88
N ARG A 237 -50.19 -17.01 49.06
CA ARG A 237 -50.04 -18.47 49.20
C ARG A 237 -51.07 -19.11 50.12
N GLU A 238 -51.18 -18.62 51.36
CA GLU A 238 -52.14 -19.12 52.36
C GLU A 238 -53.62 -18.93 51.98
N LYS A 239 -53.95 -17.92 51.17
CA LYS A 239 -55.32 -17.64 50.71
C LYS A 239 -55.75 -18.57 49.59
N VAL A 240 -54.82 -19.01 48.74
CA VAL A 240 -55.10 -19.84 47.55
C VAL A 240 -54.98 -21.34 47.85
N ASN A 241 -54.00 -21.75 48.66
CA ASN A 241 -53.75 -23.17 48.98
C ASN A 241 -54.93 -23.91 49.60
N LYS A 242 -55.80 -23.20 50.33
CA LYS A 242 -57.03 -23.76 50.91
C LYS A 242 -57.99 -24.26 49.82
N THR A 243 -57.90 -23.72 48.61
CA THR A 243 -58.73 -24.07 47.45
C THR A 243 -57.97 -24.91 46.42
N HIS A 244 -56.66 -24.69 46.25
CA HIS A 244 -55.84 -25.36 45.21
C HIS A 244 -54.50 -25.88 45.78
N ARG A 245 -54.36 -27.21 45.90
CA ARG A 245 -53.18 -27.87 46.50
C ARG A 245 -51.91 -27.80 45.62
N ASP A 246 -52.07 -27.59 44.31
CA ASP A 246 -50.99 -27.56 43.33
C ASP A 246 -50.30 -26.18 43.22
N TYR A 247 -50.92 -25.15 43.79
CA TYR A 247 -50.44 -23.76 43.73
C TYR A 247 -49.01 -23.63 44.29
N ASP A 248 -48.77 -24.15 45.50
CA ASP A 248 -47.47 -24.16 46.15
C ASP A 248 -46.37 -24.80 45.31
N GLN A 249 -46.65 -25.98 44.76
CA GLN A 249 -45.68 -26.72 43.96
C GLN A 249 -45.24 -25.89 42.75
N LYS A 250 -46.17 -25.23 42.06
CA LYS A 250 -45.86 -24.38 40.91
C LYS A 250 -45.11 -23.10 41.30
N VAL A 251 -45.38 -22.51 42.46
CA VAL A 251 -44.65 -21.31 42.93
C VAL A 251 -43.19 -21.67 43.26
N GLU A 252 -42.95 -22.80 43.93
CA GLU A 252 -41.59 -23.29 44.18
C GLU A 252 -40.89 -23.77 42.89
N GLU A 253 -41.64 -24.33 41.92
CA GLU A 253 -41.12 -24.66 40.58
C GLU A 253 -40.61 -23.41 39.86
N ILE A 254 -41.41 -22.34 39.77
CA ILE A 254 -40.99 -21.06 39.18
C ILE A 254 -39.73 -20.53 39.89
N LYS A 255 -39.68 -20.58 41.22
CA LYS A 255 -38.57 -20.09 42.02
C LYS A 255 -37.28 -20.89 41.78
N SER A 256 -37.37 -22.21 41.75
CA SER A 256 -36.29 -23.13 41.40
C SER A 256 -35.77 -22.90 39.99
N GLU A 257 -36.70 -22.73 39.04
CA GLU A 257 -36.37 -22.45 37.65
C GLU A 257 -35.70 -21.09 37.47
N MET A 258 -36.15 -20.05 38.16
CA MET A 258 -35.48 -18.75 38.15
C MET A 258 -34.06 -18.84 38.73
N VAL A 259 -33.87 -19.49 39.87
CA VAL A 259 -32.52 -19.66 40.46
C VAL A 259 -31.60 -20.44 39.50
N THR A 260 -32.12 -21.45 38.80
CA THR A 260 -31.36 -22.30 37.88
C THR A 260 -31.10 -21.62 36.52
N ALA A 261 -32.12 -20.99 35.94
CA ALA A 261 -32.06 -20.27 34.67
C ALA A 261 -31.26 -18.98 34.80
N MET A 262 -31.38 -18.33 35.95
CA MET A 262 -30.85 -17.02 36.23
C MET A 262 -30.03 -17.02 37.54
N PRO A 263 -28.91 -17.78 37.65
CA PRO A 263 -27.96 -17.57 38.73
C PRO A 263 -27.61 -16.08 38.78
N VAL A 264 -28.06 -15.43 39.85
CA VAL A 264 -27.94 -13.99 40.03
C VAL A 264 -26.45 -13.69 40.13
N ILE A 265 -25.92 -12.96 39.15
CA ILE A 265 -24.54 -12.46 39.19
C ILE A 265 -24.53 -11.31 40.21
N GLY A 266 -24.57 -11.69 41.50
CA GLY A 266 -25.01 -10.86 42.63
C GLY A 266 -24.44 -9.45 42.62
N ASP A 267 -25.33 -8.48 42.39
CA ASP A 267 -25.22 -7.02 42.56
C ASP A 267 -23.86 -6.36 42.30
N LYS A 268 -23.06 -6.92 41.40
CA LYS A 268 -21.89 -6.24 40.85
C LYS A 268 -22.37 -5.29 39.78
N LYS A 269 -22.98 -4.19 40.27
CA LYS A 269 -23.34 -2.97 39.56
C LYS A 269 -22.46 -2.84 38.33
N ILE A 270 -23.04 -3.05 37.15
CA ILE A 270 -22.38 -2.76 35.89
C ILE A 270 -22.10 -1.26 35.95
N THR A 271 -20.85 -0.90 36.27
CA THR A 271 -20.46 0.48 36.49
C THR A 271 -20.75 1.23 35.20
N LYS A 272 -21.60 2.26 35.28
CA LYS A 272 -21.95 3.13 34.14
C LYS A 272 -20.75 3.87 33.53
N ALA A 273 -19.56 3.72 34.10
CA ALA A 273 -18.30 4.04 33.49
C ALA A 273 -18.22 3.39 32.09
N VAL A 274 -18.42 4.21 31.06
CA VAL A 274 -17.97 3.89 29.71
C VAL A 274 -16.47 3.62 29.82
N PRO A 275 -15.98 2.41 29.48
CA PRO A 275 -14.54 2.20 29.43
C PRO A 275 -13.96 3.21 28.45
N SER A 276 -13.04 4.05 28.92
CA SER A 276 -12.34 4.98 28.05
C SER A 276 -11.65 4.16 26.97
N LEU A 277 -11.92 4.49 25.71
CA LEU A 277 -11.27 3.87 24.55
C LEU A 277 -9.94 4.59 24.21
N ILE A 278 -9.48 5.47 25.09
CA ILE A 278 -8.23 6.21 24.98
C ILE A 278 -7.25 5.60 25.98
N PRO A 279 -6.13 5.00 25.53
CA PRO A 279 -5.09 4.50 26.42
C PRO A 279 -4.42 5.65 27.18
N GLU A 280 -4.62 5.72 28.50
CA GLU A 280 -3.84 6.61 29.37
C GLU A 280 -2.45 6.01 29.64
N LYS A 281 -1.56 6.09 28.65
CA LYS A 281 -0.09 6.27 28.71
C LYS A 281 0.61 5.70 27.47
N GLU A 282 1.44 6.54 26.85
CA GLU A 282 2.44 6.09 25.88
C GLU A 282 3.58 5.37 26.61
N GLY A 283 3.75 4.08 26.33
CA GLY A 283 4.88 3.26 26.77
C GLY A 283 5.25 2.30 25.65
N GLU A 284 6.53 1.91 25.56
CA GLU A 284 7.09 1.21 24.39
C GLU A 284 6.40 -0.15 24.12
N ASN A 285 5.47 -0.15 23.16
CA ASN A 285 4.76 -1.33 22.72
C ASN A 285 5.61 -2.14 21.73
N ALA A 286 6.41 -3.08 22.25
CA ALA A 286 7.00 -4.14 21.43
C ALA A 286 5.88 -4.99 20.79
N THR A 287 5.83 -5.03 19.45
CA THR A 287 4.84 -5.83 18.71
C THR A 287 5.09 -7.33 18.89
N LYS A 288 4.43 -7.93 19.87
CA LYS A 288 4.36 -9.39 20.03
C LYS A 288 3.48 -9.98 18.93
N GLU A 289 3.84 -11.18 18.43
CA GLU A 289 3.00 -11.90 17.47
C GLU A 289 1.58 -12.07 18.00
N VAL A 290 0.60 -11.72 17.16
CA VAL A 290 -0.81 -11.74 17.56
C VAL A 290 -1.43 -13.08 17.21
N GLY A 291 -1.76 -13.84 18.25
CA GLY A 291 -2.57 -15.05 18.18
C GLY A 291 -3.53 -15.08 19.37
N TRP A 292 -4.77 -15.51 19.14
CA TRP A 292 -5.76 -15.61 20.21
C TRP A 292 -5.48 -16.86 21.02
N LYS A 293 -4.81 -16.69 22.16
CA LYS A 293 -4.60 -17.77 23.12
C LYS A 293 -5.91 -18.09 23.81
N GLU A 294 -6.30 -19.36 23.76
CA GLU A 294 -7.34 -19.94 24.60
C GLU A 294 -6.79 -20.01 26.04
N THR A 295 -6.88 -18.91 26.78
CA THR A 295 -6.30 -18.82 28.14
C THR A 295 -7.18 -19.56 29.14
N THR A 296 -6.85 -20.83 29.37
CA THR A 296 -7.40 -21.65 30.45
C THR A 296 -6.86 -21.27 31.83
N ASP A 297 -5.70 -20.62 31.89
CA ASP A 297 -4.96 -20.43 33.14
C ASP A 297 -5.28 -19.11 33.86
N ALA A 298 -5.90 -19.28 35.03
CA ALA A 298 -6.48 -18.31 35.97
C ALA A 298 -5.59 -17.13 36.47
N ASN A 299 -4.33 -16.98 36.02
CA ASN A 299 -3.41 -16.03 36.66
C ASN A 299 -2.35 -15.36 35.76
N VAL A 300 -2.51 -15.35 34.43
CA VAL A 300 -1.64 -14.53 33.58
C VAL A 300 -2.03 -13.06 33.72
N GLY A 301 -1.32 -12.34 34.59
CA GLY A 301 -1.61 -10.97 34.97
C GLY A 301 -1.74 -10.01 33.78
N ALA A 302 -2.78 -9.18 33.83
CA ALA A 302 -2.98 -8.11 32.87
C ALA A 302 -1.83 -7.08 32.95
N SER A 303 -1.19 -6.77 31.82
CA SER A 303 -0.59 -5.46 31.53
C SER A 303 -0.17 -5.31 30.06
N PRO A 304 -0.26 -4.11 29.46
CA PRO A 304 -1.05 -2.95 29.90
C PRO A 304 -1.69 -2.15 28.74
N VAL A 305 -2.98 -2.33 28.48
CA VAL A 305 -3.78 -1.32 27.73
C VAL A 305 -5.17 -1.10 28.33
N THR A 306 -5.85 -2.15 28.81
CA THR A 306 -7.20 -2.01 29.40
C THR A 306 -7.32 -2.70 30.77
N GLY A 307 -7.51 -1.89 31.82
CA GLY A 307 -7.63 -2.34 33.23
C GLY A 307 -8.96 -3.02 33.58
N ALA A 308 -9.49 -3.89 32.72
CA ALA A 308 -10.68 -4.68 32.99
C ALA A 308 -10.30 -6.10 33.42
N ARG A 309 -10.47 -6.43 34.70
CA ARG A 309 -10.36 -7.83 35.18
C ARG A 309 -11.47 -8.66 34.54
N VAL A 310 -11.12 -9.48 33.54
CA VAL A 310 -11.98 -10.57 33.09
C VAL A 310 -12.13 -11.53 34.27
N ARG A 311 -13.36 -11.69 34.79
CA ARG A 311 -13.63 -12.74 35.76
C ARG A 311 -13.76 -14.07 35.05
N GLU A 312 -13.20 -15.10 35.67
CA GLU A 312 -13.52 -16.49 35.39
C GLU A 312 -15.04 -16.69 35.40
N TYR A 313 -15.54 -17.28 34.31
CA TYR A 313 -16.85 -17.93 34.25
C TYR A 313 -16.57 -19.41 33.95
N PRO A 314 -17.18 -20.34 34.68
CA PRO A 314 -16.83 -21.77 34.58
C PRO A 314 -17.24 -22.43 33.25
N ASP A 315 -18.12 -21.82 32.47
CA ASP A 315 -18.62 -22.38 31.20
C ASP A 315 -17.85 -21.86 29.98
N GLN A 316 -16.62 -22.37 29.77
CA GLN A 316 -15.75 -21.98 28.63
C GLN A 316 -16.21 -22.52 27.26
N VAL A 317 -17.18 -23.45 27.22
CA VAL A 317 -17.48 -24.32 26.07
C VAL A 317 -17.86 -23.58 24.78
N ASN A 318 -18.48 -22.40 24.85
CA ASN A 318 -18.84 -21.61 23.66
C ASN A 318 -17.86 -20.46 23.34
N ALA A 319 -17.05 -20.02 24.30
CA ALA A 319 -15.98 -19.05 24.02
C ALA A 319 -14.95 -19.63 23.03
N SER A 320 -14.64 -20.92 23.17
CA SER A 320 -13.79 -21.67 22.24
C SER A 320 -14.28 -21.58 20.78
N LYS A 321 -15.59 -21.61 20.51
CA LYS A 321 -16.13 -21.59 19.14
C LYS A 321 -15.78 -20.30 18.40
N ILE A 322 -15.98 -19.13 19.03
CA ILE A 322 -15.60 -17.85 18.42
C ILE A 322 -14.08 -17.67 18.39
N VAL A 323 -13.35 -18.08 19.43
CA VAL A 323 -11.87 -18.04 19.41
C VAL A 323 -11.32 -18.88 18.24
N ASN A 324 -11.87 -20.08 18.02
CA ASN A 324 -11.51 -20.96 16.91
C ASN A 324 -11.94 -20.40 15.56
N GLU A 325 -13.14 -19.81 15.42
CA GLU A 325 -13.56 -19.11 14.20
C GLU A 325 -12.62 -17.93 13.89
N LEU A 326 -12.24 -17.17 14.90
CA LEU A 326 -11.41 -15.98 14.78
C LEU A 326 -9.95 -16.31 14.46
N ASN A 327 -9.39 -17.37 15.07
CA ASN A 327 -8.08 -17.92 14.70
C ASN A 327 -8.10 -18.50 13.27
N ARG A 328 -9.15 -19.25 12.89
CA ARG A 328 -9.29 -19.79 11.52
C ARG A 328 -9.31 -18.68 10.46
N VAL A 329 -10.09 -17.62 10.69
CA VAL A 329 -10.16 -16.48 9.78
C VAL A 329 -8.87 -15.65 9.84
N LEU A 330 -8.19 -15.54 10.98
CA LEU A 330 -6.89 -14.87 11.09
C LEU A 330 -5.82 -15.54 10.21
N GLU A 331 -5.71 -16.86 10.24
CA GLU A 331 -4.75 -17.58 9.37
C GLU A 331 -5.16 -17.50 7.89
N GLU A 332 -6.46 -17.56 7.58
CA GLU A 332 -6.98 -17.31 6.22
C GLU A 332 -6.57 -15.91 5.71
N GLU A 333 -6.72 -14.87 6.52
CA GLU A 333 -6.31 -13.49 6.18
C GLU A 333 -4.78 -13.33 6.08
N LYS A 334 -4.00 -14.06 6.89
CA LYS A 334 -2.53 -14.08 6.79
C LYS A 334 -2.07 -14.69 5.47
N GLU A 335 -2.65 -15.81 5.05
CA GLU A 335 -2.34 -16.43 3.75
C GLU A 335 -2.81 -15.56 2.57
N ASN A 336 -4.02 -14.99 2.64
CA ASN A 336 -4.50 -14.02 1.66
C ASN A 336 -3.56 -12.81 1.52
N LEU A 337 -3.03 -12.29 2.63
CA LEU A 337 -2.05 -11.19 2.62
C LEU A 337 -0.70 -11.62 2.04
N LYS A 338 -0.21 -12.83 2.36
CA LYS A 338 1.02 -13.39 1.74
C LYS A 338 0.84 -13.54 0.23
N GLN A 339 -0.29 -14.06 -0.23
CA GLN A 339 -0.61 -14.20 -1.65
C GLN A 339 -0.69 -12.84 -2.34
N LYS A 340 -1.43 -11.87 -1.78
CA LYS A 340 -1.53 -10.49 -2.29
C LYS A 340 -0.13 -9.86 -2.45
N LYS A 341 0.77 -10.05 -1.48
CA LYS A 341 2.17 -9.58 -1.56
C LYS A 341 2.98 -10.25 -2.66
N MET A 342 2.84 -11.56 -2.84
CA MET A 342 3.51 -12.29 -3.93
C MET A 342 3.01 -11.85 -5.31
N GLU A 343 1.71 -11.58 -5.45
CA GLU A 343 1.11 -11.08 -6.68
C GLU A 343 1.54 -9.63 -6.97
N GLU A 344 1.51 -8.74 -5.97
CA GLU A 344 2.02 -7.36 -6.08
C GLU A 344 3.51 -7.34 -6.46
N GLN A 345 4.34 -8.21 -5.87
CA GLN A 345 5.76 -8.34 -6.23
C GLN A 345 5.95 -8.85 -7.68
N LYS A 346 5.23 -9.89 -8.09
CA LYS A 346 5.30 -10.41 -9.48
C LYS A 346 4.90 -9.35 -10.50
N ALA A 347 3.82 -8.61 -10.24
CA ALA A 347 3.38 -7.51 -11.09
C ALA A 347 4.41 -6.38 -11.14
N PHE A 348 5.10 -6.09 -10.03
CA PHE A 348 6.20 -5.12 -10.02
C PHE A 348 7.42 -5.58 -10.84
N GLU A 349 7.84 -6.84 -10.69
CA GLU A 349 8.93 -7.42 -11.49
C GLU A 349 8.60 -7.46 -13.00
N GLU A 350 7.34 -7.73 -13.35
CA GLU A 350 6.86 -7.68 -14.74
C GLU A 350 6.91 -6.26 -15.31
N LYS A 351 6.41 -5.25 -14.57
CA LYS A 351 6.55 -3.83 -14.94
C LYS A 351 8.01 -3.44 -15.15
N LYS A 352 8.91 -3.83 -14.24
CA LYS A 352 10.36 -3.55 -14.35
C LYS A 352 10.97 -4.19 -15.60
N LYS A 353 10.60 -5.44 -15.93
CA LYS A 353 11.02 -6.12 -17.18
C LYS A 353 10.46 -5.44 -18.43
N ALA A 354 9.19 -4.99 -18.41
CA ALA A 354 8.56 -4.28 -19.51
C ALA A 354 9.21 -2.90 -19.77
N GLU A 355 9.54 -2.16 -18.70
CA GLU A 355 10.21 -0.87 -18.82
C GLU A 355 11.64 -1.00 -19.39
N ILE A 356 12.39 -2.02 -18.95
CA ILE A 356 13.72 -2.34 -19.51
C ILE A 356 13.61 -2.65 -21.01
N ARG A 357 12.63 -3.47 -21.43
CA ARG A 357 12.38 -3.76 -22.85
C ARG A 357 12.06 -2.48 -23.65
N ARG A 358 11.19 -1.61 -23.11
CA ARG A 358 10.85 -0.32 -23.75
C ARG A 358 12.08 0.56 -23.94
N LYS A 359 12.91 0.73 -22.89
CA LYS A 359 14.16 1.51 -22.96
C LYS A 359 15.19 0.88 -23.90
N GLU A 360 15.21 -0.44 -24.06
CA GLU A 360 16.07 -1.12 -25.04
C GLU A 360 15.57 -0.94 -26.48
N GLU A 361 14.26 -1.05 -26.72
CA GLU A 361 13.63 -0.83 -28.03
C GLU A 361 13.81 0.62 -28.50
N GLU A 362 13.66 1.59 -27.59
CA GLU A 362 13.93 3.01 -27.82
C GLU A 362 15.38 3.23 -28.26
N ARG A 363 16.37 2.71 -27.51
CA ARG A 363 17.79 2.79 -27.91
C ARG A 363 18.07 2.13 -29.26
N ARG A 364 17.43 0.98 -29.56
CA ARG A 364 17.55 0.31 -30.87
C ARG A 364 16.91 1.15 -32.00
N ALA A 365 15.85 1.89 -31.72
CA ALA A 365 15.22 2.80 -32.68
C ALA A 365 16.09 4.06 -32.93
N GLU A 366 16.61 4.68 -31.86
CA GLU A 366 17.56 5.79 -31.95
C GLU A 366 18.82 5.41 -32.73
N GLU A 367 19.38 4.21 -32.47
CA GLU A 367 20.56 3.75 -33.19
C GLU A 367 20.25 3.52 -34.69
N LYS A 368 19.09 2.95 -35.04
CA LYS A 368 18.65 2.85 -36.44
C LYS A 368 18.52 4.23 -37.10
N VAL A 369 17.96 5.22 -36.39
CA VAL A 369 17.87 6.60 -36.88
C VAL A 369 19.27 7.22 -37.05
N ARG A 370 20.20 6.96 -36.13
CA ARG A 370 21.59 7.44 -36.24
C ARG A 370 22.31 6.82 -37.43
N ARG A 371 22.25 5.49 -37.57
CA ARG A 371 22.84 4.76 -38.71
C ARG A 371 22.24 5.24 -40.05
N ALA A 372 20.94 5.45 -40.13
CA ALA A 372 20.28 5.97 -41.33
C ALA A 372 20.68 7.43 -41.66
N LYS A 373 20.97 8.27 -40.65
CA LYS A 373 21.53 9.62 -40.85
C LYS A 373 22.98 9.56 -41.32
N GLU A 374 23.80 8.70 -40.74
CA GLU A 374 25.20 8.47 -41.12
C GLU A 374 25.29 7.92 -42.55
N GLU A 375 24.45 6.97 -42.93
CA GLU A 375 24.37 6.40 -44.29
C GLU A 375 23.96 7.45 -45.32
N LYS A 376 22.91 8.25 -45.05
CA LYS A 376 22.53 9.37 -45.92
C LYS A 376 23.65 10.41 -46.06
N ALA A 377 24.34 10.75 -44.96
CA ALA A 377 25.48 11.65 -45.00
C ALA A 377 26.65 11.07 -45.82
N ARG A 378 26.86 9.75 -45.77
CA ARG A 378 27.84 9.04 -46.60
C ARG A 378 27.46 9.06 -48.08
N GLN A 379 26.21 8.74 -48.44
CA GLN A 379 25.72 8.81 -49.82
C GLN A 379 25.87 10.22 -50.41
N VAL A 380 25.53 11.27 -49.64
CA VAL A 380 25.73 12.67 -50.06
C VAL A 380 27.22 12.99 -50.30
N ARG A 381 28.14 12.50 -49.45
CA ARG A 381 29.59 12.67 -49.65
C ARG A 381 30.08 11.94 -50.89
N GLU A 382 29.66 10.70 -51.10
CA GLU A 382 30.03 9.89 -52.28
C GLU A 382 29.48 10.52 -53.59
N GLU A 383 28.27 11.08 -53.57
CA GLU A 383 27.70 11.81 -54.72
C GLU A 383 28.41 13.14 -54.98
N GLN A 384 28.75 13.91 -53.94
CA GLN A 384 29.55 15.14 -54.06
C GLN A 384 30.96 14.84 -54.60
N GLU A 385 31.61 13.78 -54.11
CA GLU A 385 32.93 13.37 -54.61
C GLU A 385 32.84 12.91 -56.07
N LYS A 386 31.81 12.15 -56.45
CA LYS A 386 31.57 11.76 -57.84
C LYS A 386 31.39 12.98 -58.75
N LYS A 387 30.56 13.96 -58.35
CA LYS A 387 30.39 15.22 -59.09
C LYS A 387 31.70 16.00 -59.22
N ALA A 388 32.50 16.09 -58.15
CA ALA A 388 33.80 16.75 -58.19
C ALA A 388 34.81 16.04 -59.11
N ARG A 389 34.82 14.70 -59.13
CA ARG A 389 35.65 13.89 -60.05
C ARG A 389 35.21 14.08 -61.51
N GLU A 390 33.90 14.06 -61.79
CA GLU A 390 33.35 14.30 -63.14
C GLU A 390 33.61 15.72 -63.64
N GLU A 391 33.48 16.74 -62.77
CA GLU A 391 33.81 18.11 -63.11
C GLU A 391 35.31 18.29 -63.38
N LYS A 392 36.17 17.70 -62.54
CA LYS A 392 37.63 17.72 -62.76
C LYS A 392 38.00 17.06 -64.09
N ALA A 393 37.44 15.90 -64.39
CA ALA A 393 37.67 15.22 -65.67
C ALA A 393 37.16 16.03 -66.89
N ARG A 394 36.06 16.80 -66.72
CA ARG A 394 35.60 17.77 -67.75
C ARG A 394 36.57 18.92 -67.94
N ARG A 395 37.11 19.50 -66.85
CA ARG A 395 38.13 20.56 -66.91
C ARG A 395 39.41 20.07 -67.58
N GLU A 396 39.92 18.90 -67.18
CA GLU A 396 41.11 18.26 -67.76
C GLU A 396 40.92 17.96 -69.27
N LYS A 397 39.74 17.49 -69.69
CA LYS A 397 39.42 17.31 -71.13
C LYS A 397 39.39 18.63 -71.90
N ALA A 398 38.74 19.66 -71.37
CA ALA A 398 38.66 20.97 -72.03
C ALA A 398 40.04 21.67 -72.11
N GLU A 399 40.91 21.46 -71.12
CA GLU A 399 42.28 21.95 -71.14
C GLU A 399 43.16 21.17 -72.13
N ALA A 400 43.03 19.85 -72.19
CA ALA A 400 43.69 19.01 -73.20
C ALA A 400 43.23 19.34 -74.63
N GLU A 401 41.94 19.64 -74.83
CA GLU A 401 41.38 20.07 -76.11
C GLU A 401 41.91 21.45 -76.52
N LYS A 402 41.96 22.42 -75.60
CA LYS A 402 42.62 23.73 -75.85
C LYS A 402 44.09 23.58 -76.20
N LEU A 403 44.84 22.72 -75.50
CA LEU A 403 46.24 22.42 -75.80
C LEU A 403 46.39 21.70 -77.16
N ALA A 404 45.43 20.88 -77.56
CA ALA A 404 45.41 20.23 -78.88
C ALA A 404 45.06 21.23 -80.01
N GLU A 405 44.11 22.14 -79.79
CA GLU A 405 43.79 23.22 -80.72
C GLU A 405 44.96 24.21 -80.84
N GLU A 406 45.61 24.59 -79.74
CA GLU A 406 46.80 25.42 -79.74
C GLU A 406 47.97 24.74 -80.48
N LYS A 407 48.15 23.43 -80.30
CA LYS A 407 49.10 22.63 -81.09
C LYS A 407 48.72 22.58 -82.57
N LYS A 408 47.45 22.42 -82.93
CA LYS A 408 46.99 22.51 -84.32
C LYS A 408 47.24 23.88 -84.93
N ARG A 409 46.91 24.97 -84.24
CA ARG A 409 47.19 26.35 -84.69
C ARG A 409 48.70 26.61 -84.81
N LYS A 410 49.53 26.02 -83.94
CA LYS A 410 51.00 26.06 -84.06
C LYS A 410 51.50 25.22 -85.25
N GLN A 411 50.90 24.07 -85.52
CA GLN A 411 51.21 23.24 -86.69
C GLN A 411 50.73 23.85 -88.02
N GLU A 412 49.57 24.52 -88.05
CA GLU A 412 49.11 25.29 -89.21
C GLU A 412 50.01 26.49 -89.47
N LYS A 413 50.37 27.27 -88.43
CA LYS A 413 51.38 28.33 -88.56
C LYS A 413 52.73 27.80 -89.02
N GLN A 414 53.18 26.65 -88.51
CA GLN A 414 54.42 26.02 -88.97
C GLN A 414 54.31 25.49 -90.40
N ALA A 415 53.15 25.00 -90.84
CA ALA A 415 52.93 24.56 -92.22
C ALA A 415 52.77 25.76 -93.21
N GLU A 416 52.26 26.89 -92.73
CA GLU A 416 52.19 28.16 -93.46
C GLU A 416 53.57 28.81 -93.56
N GLU A 417 54.35 28.82 -92.46
CA GLU A 417 55.78 29.17 -92.47
C GLU A 417 56.60 28.21 -93.33
N GLU A 418 56.33 26.90 -93.32
CA GLU A 418 57.04 25.91 -94.16
C GLU A 418 56.71 26.09 -95.65
N LYS A 419 55.47 26.47 -95.99
CA LYS A 419 55.10 26.87 -97.36
C LYS A 419 55.77 28.18 -97.77
N ALA A 420 55.85 29.18 -96.88
CA ALA A 420 56.58 30.42 -97.13
C ALA A 420 58.11 30.21 -97.22
N ARG A 421 58.63 29.24 -96.47
CA ARG A 421 60.05 28.88 -96.42
C ARG A 421 60.47 28.02 -97.62
N LYS A 422 59.61 27.12 -98.10
CA LYS A 422 59.81 26.39 -99.38
C LYS A 422 59.76 27.30 -100.62
N ALA A 423 59.24 28.53 -100.50
CA ALA A 423 59.37 29.57 -101.51
C ALA A 423 60.63 30.46 -101.36
N LYS A 424 61.43 30.28 -100.30
CA LYS A 424 62.67 31.06 -100.02
C LYS A 424 63.94 30.22 -99.88
N GLU A 425 63.86 28.92 -99.58
CA GLU A 425 65.00 27.98 -99.53
C GLU A 425 65.47 27.47 -100.91
N GLY A 426 65.34 28.32 -101.95
CA GLY A 426 66.09 28.19 -103.20
C GLY A 426 67.44 28.91 -103.18
N ALA A 427 67.68 29.76 -102.17
CA ALA A 427 68.93 30.48 -101.93
C ALA A 427 69.40 30.30 -100.48
N GLU A 428 70.71 30.45 -100.26
CA GLU A 428 71.37 30.42 -98.94
C GLU A 428 71.37 29.09 -98.15
N ARG A 429 71.84 28.01 -98.81
CA ARG A 429 72.68 27.04 -98.10
C ARG A 429 74.09 27.61 -97.88
N ALA A 430 74.28 28.43 -96.85
CA ALA A 430 75.62 28.82 -96.41
C ALA A 430 75.71 29.16 -94.90
N LYS A 431 76.60 28.44 -94.20
CA LYS A 431 77.26 28.75 -92.90
C LYS A 431 76.53 28.39 -91.58
N ASN A 432 77.00 27.26 -91.02
CA ASN A 432 77.39 27.02 -89.61
C ASN A 432 76.29 27.03 -88.51
N ALA A 433 76.06 26.03 -87.63
CA ALA A 433 76.85 24.98 -86.93
C ALA A 433 77.25 25.31 -85.46
N LYS A 434 76.99 24.36 -84.54
CA LYS A 434 77.29 24.30 -83.06
C LYS A 434 76.30 25.12 -82.19
N ASN A 435 75.79 24.67 -81.02
CA ASN A 435 76.39 23.94 -79.87
C ASN A 435 75.40 23.01 -79.09
N LYS A 436 75.89 22.37 -78.02
CA LYS A 436 75.18 21.54 -77.00
C LYS A 436 74.74 22.43 -75.78
N LYS A 437 74.26 22.00 -74.59
CA LYS A 437 74.27 20.70 -73.85
C LYS A 437 73.30 20.75 -72.62
N ASP A 438 72.80 19.59 -72.16
CA ASP A 438 72.32 19.17 -70.79
C ASP A 438 71.37 20.02 -69.89
N GLY A 439 70.58 19.32 -69.04
CA GLY A 439 69.92 19.88 -67.85
C GLY A 439 68.80 19.02 -67.21
N SER A 440 69.11 18.28 -66.14
CA SER A 440 68.14 17.52 -65.31
C SER A 440 67.96 18.17 -63.92
N VAL A 441 66.95 17.75 -63.13
CA VAL A 441 67.03 17.52 -61.64
C VAL A 441 65.68 17.07 -61.05
N ARG A 442 65.72 16.25 -59.98
CA ARG A 442 64.60 15.80 -59.11
C ARG A 442 64.69 16.49 -57.74
N LEU A 443 63.60 16.52 -56.93
CA LEU A 443 63.57 16.42 -55.44
C LEU A 443 62.08 16.50 -54.99
N ALA A 444 61.51 15.49 -54.32
CA ALA A 444 61.51 15.18 -52.86
C ALA A 444 60.38 15.90 -52.09
N LEU A 445 59.37 15.21 -51.55
CA LEU A 445 59.39 14.30 -50.39
C LEU A 445 59.74 15.04 -49.08
N MET A 446 58.70 15.60 -48.44
CA MET A 446 58.74 16.26 -47.14
C MET A 446 57.80 15.53 -46.17
N HIS A 447 58.36 14.94 -45.11
CA HIS A 447 57.60 14.35 -44.01
C HIS A 447 56.88 15.45 -43.20
N SER A 448 55.62 15.22 -42.84
CA SER A 448 54.86 16.09 -41.95
C SER A 448 54.81 15.50 -40.52
N PRO A 449 55.27 16.22 -39.47
CA PRO A 449 55.29 15.72 -38.09
C PRO A 449 53.94 15.95 -37.39
N LEU A 450 52.82 15.59 -38.03
CA LEU A 450 51.46 15.87 -37.55
C LEU A 450 50.80 14.71 -36.76
N LEU A 451 51.51 13.59 -36.57
CA LEU A 451 51.00 12.41 -35.84
C LEU A 451 51.26 12.44 -34.32
N LEU A 452 52.22 13.23 -33.83
CA LEU A 452 52.54 13.30 -32.40
C LEU A 452 51.63 14.25 -31.59
N LEU A 453 50.90 15.15 -32.26
CA LEU A 453 50.02 16.11 -31.58
C LEU A 453 48.59 15.57 -31.38
N LEU A 454 48.19 14.51 -32.10
CA LEU A 454 46.88 13.88 -31.91
C LEU A 454 46.79 12.99 -30.66
N LEU A 455 47.90 12.35 -30.26
CA LEU A 455 47.91 11.44 -29.11
C LEU A 455 47.78 12.16 -27.76
N CYS A 456 48.28 13.40 -27.65
CA CYS A 456 48.16 14.20 -26.42
C CYS A 456 46.73 14.71 -26.14
N LEU A 457 45.84 14.74 -27.13
CA LEU A 457 44.45 15.16 -26.95
C LEU A 457 43.49 13.98 -26.69
N LEU A 458 43.85 12.77 -27.12
CA LEU A 458 43.10 11.54 -26.82
C LEU A 458 43.40 10.95 -25.43
N GLY A 459 44.57 11.25 -24.85
CA GLY A 459 44.91 10.78 -23.49
C GLY A 459 44.11 11.45 -22.37
N CYS A 460 43.61 12.68 -22.57
CA CYS A 460 42.93 13.47 -21.55
C CYS A 460 41.42 13.20 -21.40
N THR A 461 40.86 12.23 -22.13
CA THR A 461 39.43 11.86 -22.07
C THR A 461 39.18 10.44 -21.57
N LEU A 462 40.21 9.73 -21.11
CA LEU A 462 40.15 8.34 -20.63
C LEU A 462 40.55 8.16 -19.15
N VAL A 463 40.85 9.26 -18.44
CA VAL A 463 41.05 9.29 -16.98
C VAL A 463 40.36 10.51 -16.37
N CYS A 464 39.03 10.56 -16.51
CA CYS A 464 38.10 11.38 -15.75
C CYS A 464 36.81 10.56 -15.55
#